data_AF-A0A965D6R5-F1
#
_entry.id   AF-A0A965D6R5-F1
#
_cell.length_a   1.000
_cell.length_b   1.000
_cell.length_c   1.000
_cell.angle_alpha   90.00
_cell.angle_beta   90.00
_cell.angle_gamma   90.00
#
_symmetry.space_group_name_H-M   'P 1'
#
loop_
_entity.id
_entity.type
_entity.pdbx_description
1 polymer ?
#
loop_
_entity_poly.entity_id
_entity_poly.type
_entity_poly.pdbx_seq_one_letter_code
_entity_poly.pdbx_strand_id
1 'polypeptide(L)'
;MQRARRNEARLALLQTAHWLERYAAAQGRYPESLPDSAWSVPSQSYRLNYTLSGPGYTVLAVPLGAQASDPCGSLSLDQAGARGVRLASWSAQTCWSR
;
A
#
# COMPACT_ATOMS: atom_id res chain seq x y z
N MET A 1 12.68 -14.49 -3.48
CA MET A 1 12.43 -13.69 -2.25
C MET A 1 11.62 -12.42 -2.53
N GLN A 2 12.02 -11.58 -3.50
CA GLN A 2 11.33 -10.30 -3.78
C GLN A 2 9.84 -10.42 -4.13
N ARG A 3 9.44 -11.42 -4.94
CA ARG A 3 8.01 -11.70 -5.22
C ARG A 3 7.19 -11.98 -3.97
N ALA A 4 7.71 -12.74 -3.01
CA ALA A 4 6.99 -13.05 -1.77
C ALA A 4 6.79 -11.80 -0.91
N ARG A 5 7.82 -10.94 -0.82
CA ARG A 5 7.75 -9.63 -0.16
C ARG A 5 6.77 -8.68 -0.84
N ARG A 6 6.69 -8.68 -2.19
CA ARG A 6 5.62 -7.96 -2.91
C ARG A 6 4.24 -8.46 -2.52
N ASN A 7 4.05 -9.78 -2.39
CA ASN A 7 2.76 -10.33 -1.98
C ASN A 7 2.36 -9.90 -0.57
N GLU A 8 3.32 -9.85 0.35
CA GLU A 8 3.12 -9.31 1.70
C GLU A 8 2.75 -7.82 1.66
N ALA A 9 3.46 -7.00 0.86
CA ALA A 9 3.15 -5.58 0.71
C ALA A 9 1.75 -5.35 0.13
N ARG A 10 1.34 -6.12 -0.88
CA ARG A 10 -0.02 -6.07 -1.44
C ARG A 10 -1.07 -6.43 -0.39
N LEU A 11 -0.81 -7.45 0.43
CA LEU A 11 -1.70 -7.82 1.53
C LEU A 11 -1.83 -6.69 2.55
N ALA A 12 -0.71 -6.08 2.96
CA ALA A 12 -0.71 -4.95 3.88
C ALA A 12 -1.51 -3.76 3.31
N LEU A 13 -1.30 -3.40 2.03
CA LEU A 13 -2.10 -2.35 1.36
C LEU A 13 -3.60 -2.65 1.40
N LEU A 14 -4.01 -3.89 1.11
CA LEU A 14 -5.41 -4.29 1.13
C LEU A 14 -6.01 -4.27 2.54
N GLN A 15 -5.24 -4.67 3.56
CA GLN A 15 -5.66 -4.61 4.96
C GLN A 15 -5.82 -3.16 5.42
N THR A 16 -4.89 -2.29 5.06
CA THR A 16 -4.97 -0.84 5.35
C THR A 16 -6.18 -0.21 4.67
N ALA A 17 -6.41 -0.50 3.39
CA ALA A 17 -7.59 -0.01 2.68
C ALA A 17 -8.88 -0.49 3.34
N HIS A 18 -8.98 -1.77 3.71
CA HIS A 18 -10.14 -2.30 4.40
C HIS A 18 -10.39 -1.59 5.75
N TRP A 19 -9.33 -1.35 6.53
CA TRP A 19 -9.45 -0.62 7.77
C TRP A 19 -9.93 0.82 7.55
N LEU A 20 -9.39 1.51 6.53
CA LEU A 20 -9.78 2.87 6.15
C LEU A 20 -11.26 2.94 5.77
N GLU A 21 -11.77 1.99 4.99
CA GLU A 21 -13.19 1.95 4.63
C GLU A 21 -14.10 1.74 5.84
N ARG A 22 -13.71 0.88 6.80
CA ARG A 22 -14.49 0.72 8.05
C ARG A 22 -14.51 2.01 8.87
N TYR A 23 -13.39 2.72 8.95
CA TYR A 23 -13.32 4.01 9.65
C TYR A 23 -14.22 5.04 8.96
N ALA A 24 -14.13 5.16 7.63
CA ALA A 24 -14.95 6.10 6.87
C ALA A 24 -16.45 5.78 6.98
N ALA A 25 -16.84 4.50 6.97
CA ALA A 25 -18.22 4.09 7.17
C ALA A 25 -18.76 4.50 8.56
N ALA A 26 -17.91 4.54 9.59
CA ALA A 26 -18.32 4.94 10.94
C ALA A 26 -18.27 6.46 11.17
N GLN A 27 -17.36 7.17 10.51
CA GLN A 27 -17.04 8.58 10.81
C GLN A 27 -17.41 9.55 9.68
N GLY A 28 -17.80 9.05 8.50
CA GLY A 28 -18.09 9.85 7.32
C GLY A 28 -16.87 10.49 6.65
N ARG A 29 -15.65 10.16 7.09
CA ARG A 29 -14.38 10.67 6.54
C ARG A 29 -13.24 9.69 6.80
N TYR A 30 -12.20 9.73 5.98
CA TYR A 30 -10.95 9.05 6.28
C TYR A 30 -10.17 9.76 7.42
N PRO A 31 -9.38 9.03 8.23
CA PRO A 31 -8.66 9.62 9.35
C PRO A 31 -7.39 10.35 8.91
N GLU A 32 -6.95 11.33 9.68
CA GLU A 32 -5.68 12.06 9.43
C GLU A 32 -4.44 11.22 9.76
N SER A 33 -4.58 10.20 10.61
CA SER A 33 -3.52 9.29 11.02
C SER A 33 -4.03 7.86 11.17
N LEU A 34 -3.10 6.91 11.02
CA LEU A 34 -3.37 5.48 11.13
C LEU A 34 -2.68 4.92 12.38
N PRO A 35 -3.35 4.03 13.14
CA PRO A 35 -2.66 3.25 14.16
C PRO A 35 -1.70 2.25 13.49
N ASP A 36 -0.62 1.87 14.18
CA ASP A 36 0.38 0.93 13.63
C ASP A 36 -0.22 -0.42 13.20
N SER A 37 -1.26 -0.86 13.89
CA SER A 37 -1.99 -2.09 13.55
C SER A 37 -2.71 -2.03 12.20
N ALA A 38 -2.98 -0.85 11.65
CA ALA A 38 -3.69 -0.69 10.38
C ALA A 38 -2.78 -0.81 9.15
N TRP A 39 -1.45 -0.71 9.29
CA TRP A 39 -0.53 -0.62 8.13
C TRP A 39 0.85 -1.28 8.31
N SER A 40 0.93 -2.28 9.19
CA SER A 40 2.20 -2.99 9.44
C SER A 40 2.56 -3.99 8.32
N VAL A 41 3.87 -4.13 8.05
CA VAL A 41 4.44 -5.17 7.17
C VAL A 41 5.43 -6.00 8.00
N PRO A 42 5.10 -7.25 8.36
CA PRO A 42 5.91 -8.07 9.26
C PRO A 42 7.39 -8.21 8.88
N SER A 43 7.71 -8.38 7.60
CA SER A 43 9.08 -8.56 7.13
C SER A 43 9.91 -7.28 7.12
N GLN A 44 9.29 -6.11 7.33
CA GLN A 44 9.92 -4.78 7.25
C GLN A 44 10.62 -4.50 5.89
N SER A 45 10.30 -5.30 4.87
CA SER A 45 10.81 -5.12 3.51
C SER A 45 10.12 -3.99 2.74
N TYR A 46 9.02 -3.47 3.30
CA TYR A 46 8.28 -2.32 2.81
C TYR A 46 7.89 -1.44 4.00
N ARG A 47 7.86 -0.13 3.78
CA ARG A 47 7.22 0.84 4.68
C ARG A 47 5.98 1.40 4.01
N LEU A 48 4.86 1.44 4.75
CA LEU A 48 3.64 2.05 4.25
C LEU A 48 3.65 3.55 4.52
N ASN A 49 3.24 4.33 3.52
CA ASN A 49 2.99 5.76 3.64
C ASN A 49 1.54 6.03 3.25
N TYR A 50 0.88 6.86 4.03
CA TYR A 50 -0.51 7.26 3.84
C TYR A 50 -0.56 8.74 3.53
N THR A 51 -1.40 9.13 2.58
CA THR A 51 -1.61 10.53 2.23
C THR A 51 -3.09 10.74 1.98
N LEU A 52 -3.69 11.65 2.73
CA LEU A 52 -5.03 12.18 2.45
C LEU A 52 -5.00 13.11 1.24
N SER A 53 -6.03 13.05 0.41
CA SER A 53 -6.23 13.96 -0.71
C SER A 53 -7.72 14.25 -0.87
N GLY A 54 -8.15 15.39 -0.33
CA GLY A 54 -9.57 15.75 -0.29
C GLY A 54 -10.40 14.68 0.44
N PRO A 55 -11.49 14.16 -0.15
CA PRO A 55 -12.27 13.07 0.43
C PRO A 55 -11.65 11.68 0.20
N GLY A 56 -10.49 11.58 -0.43
CA GLY A 56 -9.84 10.31 -0.76
C GLY A 56 -8.47 10.14 -0.10
N TYR A 57 -7.79 9.05 -0.45
CA TYR A 57 -6.46 8.75 0.05
C TYR A 57 -5.60 8.02 -0.97
N THR A 58 -4.30 7.98 -0.71
CA THR A 58 -3.39 7.02 -1.33
C THR A 58 -2.52 6.39 -0.26
N VAL A 59 -2.41 5.05 -0.30
CA VAL A 59 -1.43 4.29 0.48
C VAL A 59 -0.34 3.79 -0.48
N LEU A 60 0.92 3.97 -0.09
CA LEU A 60 2.08 3.47 -0.81
C LEU A 60 2.82 2.47 0.04
N ALA A 61 3.21 1.33 -0.54
CA ALA A 61 4.22 0.46 0.04
C ALA A 61 5.56 0.75 -0.64
N VAL A 62 6.46 1.42 0.08
CA VAL A 62 7.80 1.81 -0.39
C VAL A 62 8.79 0.70 -0.04
N PRO A 63 9.51 0.10 -1.00
CA PRO A 63 10.43 -1.00 -0.74
C PRO A 63 11.66 -0.54 0.05
N LEU A 64 12.16 -1.42 0.91
CA LEU A 64 13.32 -1.19 1.77
C LEU A 64 14.37 -2.29 1.62
N GLY A 65 15.63 -1.98 1.92
CA GLY A 65 16.74 -2.94 1.89
C GLY A 65 16.85 -3.66 0.54
N ALA A 66 17.01 -4.98 0.56
CA ALA A 66 17.14 -5.81 -0.64
C ALA A 66 15.88 -5.81 -1.54
N GLN A 67 14.75 -5.28 -1.08
CA GLN A 67 13.55 -5.10 -1.88
C GLN A 67 13.60 -3.83 -2.74
N ALA A 68 14.48 -2.88 -2.43
CA ALA A 68 14.60 -1.61 -3.16
C ALA A 68 15.04 -1.76 -4.62
N SER A 69 15.67 -2.90 -4.97
CA SER A 69 16.04 -3.24 -6.34
C SER A 69 14.94 -4.00 -7.12
N ASP A 70 13.76 -4.21 -6.52
CA ASP A 70 12.65 -4.86 -7.22
C ASP A 70 12.12 -3.95 -8.36
N PRO A 71 11.97 -4.46 -9.59
CA PRO A 71 11.48 -3.70 -10.75
C PRO A 71 10.11 -3.02 -10.57
N CYS A 72 9.33 -3.44 -9.57
CA CYS A 72 8.03 -2.87 -9.26
C CYS A 72 8.04 -1.60 -8.43
N GLY A 73 9.20 -1.18 -7.90
CA GLY A 73 9.31 0.02 -7.08
C GLY A 73 8.30 0.03 -5.94
N SER A 74 7.64 1.18 -5.76
CA SER A 74 6.60 1.35 -4.75
C SER A 74 5.24 0.92 -5.29
N LEU A 75 4.52 0.07 -4.57
CA LEU A 75 3.15 -0.31 -4.90
C LEU A 75 2.18 0.74 -4.33
N SER A 76 1.09 1.05 -5.03
CA SER A 76 0.09 2.03 -4.58
C SER A 76 -1.34 1.50 -4.64
N LEU A 77 -2.16 1.92 -3.69
CA LEU A 77 -3.60 1.68 -3.65
C LEU A 77 -4.33 2.96 -3.18
N ASP A 78 -5.45 3.29 -3.81
CA ASP A 78 -6.31 4.42 -3.42
C ASP A 78 -7.72 3.97 -2.98
N GLN A 79 -8.54 4.94 -2.58
CA GLN A 79 -9.91 4.69 -2.11
C GLN A 79 -10.84 4.11 -3.19
N ALA A 80 -10.54 4.33 -4.47
CA ALA A 80 -11.31 3.76 -5.57
C ALA A 80 -10.87 2.30 -5.88
N GLY A 81 -9.89 1.78 -5.13
CA GLY A 81 -9.29 0.48 -5.39
C GLY A 81 -8.32 0.48 -6.56
N ALA A 82 -7.90 1.66 -7.05
CA ALA A 82 -6.96 1.77 -8.16
C ALA A 82 -5.57 1.34 -7.70
N ARG A 83 -5.03 0.35 -8.43
CA ARG A 83 -3.72 -0.26 -8.14
C ARG A 83 -2.68 0.32 -9.07
N GLY A 84 -1.58 0.79 -8.51
CA GLY A 84 -0.52 1.43 -9.28
C GLY A 84 0.87 1.05 -8.79
N VAL A 85 1.85 1.62 -9.48
CA VAL A 85 3.26 1.55 -9.12
C VAL A 85 3.90 2.92 -9.29
N ARG A 86 4.96 3.21 -8.52
CA ARG A 86 5.79 4.41 -8.65
C ARG A 86 7.25 4.00 -8.70
N LEU A 87 8.05 4.72 -9.49
CA LEU A 87 9.48 4.43 -9.70
C LEU A 87 9.72 2.96 -10.10
N ALA A 88 8.84 2.44 -10.94
CA ALA A 88 8.86 1.07 -11.41
C ALA A 88 9.28 1.01 -12.88
N SER A 89 10.02 -0.03 -13.25
CA SER A 89 10.28 -0.37 -14.65
C SER A 89 9.27 -1.37 -15.20
N TRP A 90 8.57 -2.11 -14.33
CA TRP A 90 7.48 -3.01 -14.71
C TRP A 90 6.12 -2.32 -14.59
N SER A 91 5.15 -2.79 -15.37
CA SER A 91 3.78 -2.26 -15.35
C SER A 91 3.06 -2.58 -14.03
N ALA A 92 2.09 -1.75 -13.67
CA ALA A 92 1.22 -2.00 -12.52
C ALA A 92 0.55 -3.38 -12.62
N GLN A 93 0.12 -3.80 -13.81
CA GLN A 93 -0.48 -5.11 -14.04
C GLN A 93 0.48 -6.26 -13.64
N THR A 94 1.73 -6.21 -14.09
CA THR A 94 2.75 -7.21 -13.73
C THR A 94 3.08 -7.14 -12.24
N CYS A 95 3.11 -5.94 -11.67
CA CYS A 95 3.44 -5.70 -10.28
C CYS A 95 2.32 -5.94 -9.28
N TRP A 96 1.09 -6.14 -9.76
CA TRP A 96 -0.07 -6.54 -8.96
C TRP A 96 -0.62 -7.92 -9.33
N SER A 97 -0.03 -8.60 -10.32
CA SER A 97 -0.36 -9.99 -10.65
C SER A 97 0.29 -10.98 -9.68
N ARG A 98 -0.38 -12.13 -9.49
CA ARG A 98 -0.15 -13.15 -8.44
C ARG A 98 1.32 -13.44 -8.09
#